data_AF-J0X030-F1
#
_entry.id   AF-J0X030-F1
#
_cell.length_a   1.000
_cell.length_b   1.000
_cell.length_c   1.000
_cell.angle_alpha   90.00
_cell.angle_beta   90.00
_cell.angle_gamma   90.00
#
_symmetry.space_group_name_H-M   'P 1'
#
loop_
_entity.id
_entity.type
_entity.pdbx_description
1 polymer ?
#
loop_
_entity_poly.entity_id
_entity_poly.type
_entity_poly.pdbx_seq_one_letter_code
_entity_poly.pdbx_strand_id
1 'polypeptide(L)'
;MSKERLAAFTDAVLAIIMTIIVLELPKPDPVTPAGLWGLQASFFSYALSFFWLGAMWAGIHNEWNSVKEITSAVIWRVLILLFFVSLFPYATLLVAGNFFNRTAQGFYGIVVVLATLLNMWLSRGLAAIPANAAITDSVDFRLSWLSVDLAVKALGFVLAVTVFPPAMMIAVLVTSFMIAMPAHFWEERRRRKAREGVKGKAEKTAKSRKTNKNAQEVPEEDAGTGPAAIAGVEGNGTGGRQDGLG
;
A
#
# COMPACT_ATOMS: atom_id res chain seq x y z
N MET A 1 2.96 25.76 2.90
CA MET A 1 2.36 24.91 3.97
C MET A 1 3.25 23.68 4.12
N SER A 2 3.52 23.20 5.33
CA SER A 2 4.29 21.95 5.50
C SER A 2 3.39 20.72 5.34
N LYS A 3 3.97 19.57 4.99
CA LYS A 3 3.22 18.31 4.87
C LYS A 3 2.58 17.92 6.20
N GLU A 4 3.28 18.16 7.32
CA GLU A 4 2.84 17.80 8.66
C GLU A 4 1.58 18.58 9.04
N ARG A 5 1.54 19.87 8.69
CA ARG A 5 0.35 20.70 8.94
C ARG A 5 -0.85 20.24 8.12
N LEU A 6 -0.64 19.83 6.87
CA LEU A 6 -1.74 19.35 6.00
C LEU A 6 -2.24 17.97 6.45
N ALA A 7 -1.33 17.08 6.83
CA ALA A 7 -1.67 15.78 7.40
C ALA A 7 -2.45 15.93 8.71
N ALA A 8 -1.95 16.74 9.66
CA ALA A 8 -2.63 17.01 10.92
C ALA A 8 -4.02 17.65 10.73
N PHE A 9 -4.16 18.56 9.78
CA PHE A 9 -5.46 19.13 9.42
C PHE A 9 -6.43 18.05 8.88
N THR A 10 -5.95 17.18 8.00
CA THR A 10 -6.73 16.08 7.43
C THR A 10 -7.19 15.11 8.53
N ASP A 11 -6.27 14.73 9.43
CA ASP A 11 -6.54 13.84 10.55
C ASP A 11 -7.59 14.44 11.50
N ALA A 12 -7.45 15.73 11.85
CA ALA A 12 -8.39 16.42 12.71
C ALA A 12 -9.81 16.48 12.13
N VAL A 13 -9.94 16.81 10.83
CA VAL A 13 -11.25 16.88 10.17
C VAL A 13 -11.89 15.49 10.06
N LEU A 14 -11.12 14.46 9.70
CA LEU A 14 -11.63 13.09 9.65
C LEU A 14 -12.07 12.59 11.02
N ALA A 15 -11.31 12.89 12.08
CA ALA A 15 -11.68 12.55 13.45
C ALA A 15 -13.03 13.18 13.87
N ILE A 16 -13.24 14.46 13.56
CA ILE A 16 -14.51 15.16 13.82
C ILE A 16 -15.65 14.51 13.04
N ILE A 17 -15.45 14.20 11.76
CA ILE A 17 -16.49 13.57 10.94
C ILE A 17 -16.89 12.22 11.53
N MET A 18 -15.92 11.38 11.90
CA MET A 18 -16.18 10.05 12.49
C MET A 18 -16.95 10.15 13.82
N THR A 19 -16.67 11.14 14.67
CA THR A 19 -17.39 11.32 15.94
C THR A 19 -18.78 11.94 15.76
N ILE A 20 -19.02 12.73 14.71
CA ILE A 20 -20.37 13.24 14.42
C ILE A 20 -21.32 12.09 14.05
N ILE A 21 -20.85 11.04 13.36
CA ILE A 21 -21.74 9.92 12.93
C ILE A 21 -22.43 9.26 14.13
N VAL A 22 -21.76 9.10 15.28
CA VAL A 22 -22.39 8.50 16.46
C VAL A 22 -23.44 9.42 17.10
N LEU A 23 -23.27 10.75 16.97
CA LEU A 23 -24.21 11.73 17.52
C LEU A 23 -25.55 11.72 16.77
N GLU A 24 -25.57 11.28 15.52
CA GLU A 24 -26.76 11.16 14.68
C GLU A 24 -27.54 9.86 14.95
N LEU A 25 -27.09 8.99 15.86
CA LEU A 25 -27.84 7.78 16.19
C LEU A 25 -29.16 8.14 16.88
N PRO A 26 -30.31 7.63 16.38
CA PRO A 26 -31.60 7.87 17.01
C PRO A 26 -31.65 7.24 18.41
N LYS A 27 -32.42 7.85 19.31
CA LYS A 27 -32.73 7.25 20.61
C LYS A 27 -33.93 6.32 20.45
N PRO A 28 -33.93 5.14 21.09
CA PRO A 28 -35.10 4.26 21.09
C PRO A 28 -36.22 4.92 21.89
N ASP A 29 -37.44 4.86 21.38
CA ASP A 29 -38.64 5.30 22.09
C ASP A 29 -39.71 4.19 22.02
N PRO A 30 -40.00 3.47 23.12
CA PRO A 30 -39.44 3.63 24.47
C PRO A 30 -38.02 3.04 24.61
N VAL A 31 -37.27 3.52 25.61
CA VAL A 31 -35.92 3.02 25.95
C VAL A 31 -36.00 1.61 26.55
N THR A 32 -36.00 0.62 25.67
CA THR A 32 -36.11 -0.82 26.02
C THR A 32 -35.14 -1.64 25.16
N PRO A 33 -34.80 -2.88 25.56
CA PRO A 33 -34.01 -3.78 24.72
C PRO A 33 -34.62 -4.00 23.33
N ALA A 34 -35.95 -4.11 23.24
CA ALA A 34 -36.66 -4.22 21.97
C ALA A 34 -36.56 -2.94 21.12
N GLY A 35 -36.66 -1.76 21.76
CA GLY A 35 -36.45 -0.48 21.09
C GLY A 35 -35.03 -0.35 20.52
N LEU A 36 -34.01 -0.78 21.27
CA LEU A 36 -32.62 -0.83 20.78
C LEU A 36 -32.45 -1.80 19.60
N TRP A 37 -33.08 -2.98 19.66
CA TRP A 37 -33.07 -3.93 18.55
C TRP A 37 -33.72 -3.36 17.29
N GLY A 38 -34.77 -2.54 17.44
CA GLY A 38 -35.39 -1.79 16.34
C GLY A 38 -34.42 -0.86 15.60
N LEU A 39 -33.35 -0.42 16.25
CA LEU A 39 -32.32 0.45 15.67
C LEU A 39 -31.15 -0.31 15.04
N GLN A 40 -31.26 -1.63 14.83
CA GLN A 40 -30.21 -2.45 14.22
C GLN A 40 -29.65 -1.88 12.91
N ALA A 41 -30.51 -1.32 12.05
CA ALA A 41 -30.09 -0.72 10.78
C ALA A 41 -29.28 0.56 11.00
N SER A 42 -29.63 1.35 12.02
CA SER A 42 -28.88 2.55 12.41
C SER A 42 -27.52 2.20 12.98
N PHE A 43 -27.44 1.22 13.90
CA PHE A 43 -26.17 0.75 14.44
C PHE A 43 -25.28 0.13 13.35
N PHE A 44 -25.84 -0.65 12.44
CA PHE A 44 -25.11 -1.23 11.31
C PHE A 44 -24.56 -0.13 10.39
N SER A 45 -25.40 0.85 10.01
CA SER A 45 -25.00 1.95 9.15
C SER A 45 -23.89 2.80 9.77
N TYR A 46 -24.03 3.11 11.07
CA TYR A 46 -23.01 3.78 11.85
C TYR A 46 -21.68 3.01 11.86
N ALA A 47 -21.71 1.75 12.28
CA ALA A 47 -20.50 0.94 12.40
C ALA A 47 -19.79 0.80 11.05
N LEU A 48 -20.54 0.51 9.99
CA LEU A 48 -19.99 0.39 8.64
C LEU A 48 -19.32 1.68 8.18
N SER A 49 -20.00 2.83 8.30
CA SER A 49 -19.42 4.12 7.91
C SER A 49 -18.20 4.51 8.74
N PHE A 50 -18.24 4.27 10.07
CA PHE A 50 -17.13 4.56 10.97
C PHE A 50 -15.88 3.74 10.60
N PHE A 51 -16.02 2.42 10.49
CA PHE A 51 -14.88 1.55 10.16
C PHE A 51 -14.38 1.75 8.73
N TRP A 52 -15.27 2.05 7.78
CA TRP A 52 -14.86 2.37 6.42
C TRP A 52 -14.04 3.67 6.36
N LEU A 53 -14.50 4.74 7.03
CA LEU A 53 -13.74 5.99 7.13
C LEU A 53 -12.41 5.78 7.87
N GLY A 54 -12.41 4.98 8.94
CA GLY A 54 -11.19 4.62 9.67
C GLY A 54 -10.18 3.87 8.79
N ALA A 55 -10.62 2.94 7.96
CA ALA A 55 -9.77 2.23 7.01
C ALA A 55 -9.20 3.18 5.93
N MET A 56 -10.05 4.08 5.39
CA MET A 56 -9.61 5.10 4.44
C MET A 56 -8.58 6.05 5.07
N TRP A 57 -8.85 6.53 6.29
CA TRP A 57 -7.95 7.37 7.07
C TRP A 57 -6.60 6.67 7.29
N ALA A 58 -6.60 5.41 7.74
CA ALA A 58 -5.37 4.66 7.95
C ALA A 58 -4.53 4.56 6.66
N GLY A 59 -5.18 4.36 5.51
CA GLY A 59 -4.51 4.39 4.21
C GLY A 59 -3.89 5.76 3.90
N ILE A 60 -4.64 6.85 4.04
CA ILE A 60 -4.13 8.22 3.81
C ILE A 60 -2.99 8.54 4.78
N HIS A 61 -3.15 8.23 6.06
CA HIS A 61 -2.15 8.45 7.10
C HIS A 61 -0.84 7.70 6.80
N ASN A 62 -0.93 6.46 6.34
CA ASN A 62 0.28 5.71 5.98
C ASN A 62 1.02 6.28 4.76
N GLU A 63 0.31 6.85 3.80
CA GLU A 63 0.94 7.56 2.66
C GLU A 63 1.73 8.78 3.14
N TRP A 64 1.19 9.57 4.06
CA TRP A 64 1.85 10.77 4.58
C TRP A 64 3.24 10.51 5.17
N ASN A 65 3.47 9.32 5.75
CA ASN A 65 4.77 8.94 6.32
C ASN A 65 5.89 8.93 5.28
N SER A 66 5.57 8.62 4.02
CA SER A 66 6.57 8.45 2.95
C SER A 66 6.64 9.65 2.00
N VAL A 67 5.71 10.61 2.13
CA VAL A 67 5.71 11.87 1.35
C VAL A 67 6.84 12.79 1.82
N LYS A 68 7.59 13.36 0.88
CA LYS A 68 8.64 14.37 1.16
C LYS A 68 8.16 15.78 0.89
N GLU A 69 7.50 15.99 -0.24
CA GLU A 69 7.03 17.31 -0.67
C GLU A 69 5.54 17.32 -0.99
N ILE A 70 4.93 18.49 -0.80
CA ILE A 70 3.54 18.77 -1.18
C ILE A 70 3.50 20.02 -2.06
N THR A 71 2.55 20.05 -2.99
CA THR A 71 2.30 21.19 -3.87
C THR A 71 0.96 21.83 -3.54
N SER A 72 0.71 23.06 -4.02
CA SER A 72 -0.59 23.73 -3.85
C SER A 72 -1.75 22.91 -4.43
N ALA A 73 -1.51 22.13 -5.50
CA ALA A 73 -2.51 21.24 -6.07
C ALA A 73 -2.92 20.12 -5.10
N VAL A 74 -1.98 19.59 -4.30
CA VAL A 74 -2.27 18.58 -3.27
C VAL A 74 -3.18 19.16 -2.18
N ILE A 75 -2.98 20.41 -1.78
CA ILE A 75 -3.84 21.09 -0.80
C ILE A 75 -5.29 21.12 -1.28
N TRP A 76 -5.53 21.51 -2.54
CA TRP A 76 -6.87 21.51 -3.11
C TRP A 76 -7.48 20.11 -3.22
N ARG A 77 -6.68 19.09 -3.56
CA ARG A 77 -7.13 17.68 -3.57
C ARG A 77 -7.62 17.24 -2.20
N VAL A 78 -6.89 17.57 -1.14
CA VAL A 78 -7.28 17.30 0.24
C VAL A 78 -8.56 18.04 0.60
N LEU A 79 -8.68 19.33 0.28
CA LEU A 79 -9.89 20.11 0.58
C LEU A 79 -11.15 19.55 -0.11
N ILE A 80 -11.04 19.18 -1.39
CA ILE A 80 -12.14 18.57 -2.13
C ILE A 80 -12.50 17.21 -1.54
N LEU A 81 -11.51 16.37 -1.21
CA LEU A 81 -11.76 15.10 -0.53
C LEU A 81 -12.50 15.31 0.80
N LEU A 82 -12.02 16.22 1.65
CA LEU A 82 -12.63 16.49 2.95
C LEU A 82 -14.04 17.07 2.82
N PHE A 83 -14.31 17.89 1.81
CA PHE A 83 -15.66 18.38 1.54
C PHE A 83 -16.63 17.23 1.30
N PHE A 84 -16.32 16.29 0.40
CA PHE A 84 -17.21 15.15 0.14
C PHE A 84 -17.28 14.19 1.32
N VAL A 85 -16.17 13.98 2.04
CA VAL A 85 -16.16 13.14 3.25
C VAL A 85 -16.99 13.77 4.38
N SER A 86 -17.13 15.10 4.43
CA SER A 86 -17.99 15.78 5.41
C SER A 86 -19.48 15.48 5.24
N LEU A 87 -19.90 14.92 4.10
CA LEU A 87 -21.28 14.50 3.86
C LEU A 87 -21.64 13.15 4.49
N PHE A 88 -20.66 12.39 5.00
CA PHE A 88 -20.88 11.06 5.59
C PHE A 88 -21.88 11.03 6.75
N PRO A 89 -21.87 11.98 7.70
CA PRO A 89 -22.84 11.96 8.80
C PRO A 89 -24.28 12.01 8.28
N TYR A 90 -24.57 12.94 7.37
CA TYR A 90 -25.88 13.05 6.74
C TYR A 90 -26.24 11.83 5.90
N ALA A 91 -25.32 11.36 5.04
CA ALA A 91 -25.55 10.19 4.21
C ALA A 91 -25.83 8.92 5.04
N THR A 92 -25.09 8.75 6.14
CA THR A 92 -25.23 7.60 7.05
C THR A 92 -26.55 7.65 7.79
N LEU A 93 -26.97 8.82 8.29
CA LEU A 93 -28.29 9.01 8.90
C LEU A 93 -29.41 8.69 7.91
N LEU A 94 -29.27 9.15 6.67
CA LEU A 94 -30.28 8.95 5.63
C LEU A 94 -30.52 7.46 5.35
N VAL A 95 -29.46 6.65 5.20
CA VAL A 95 -29.59 5.20 5.02
C VAL A 95 -29.98 4.47 6.31
N ALA A 96 -29.59 4.98 7.47
CA ALA A 96 -29.97 4.41 8.77
C ALA A 96 -31.48 4.43 8.97
N GLY A 97 -32.16 5.53 8.59
CA GLY A 97 -33.61 5.66 8.67
C GLY A 97 -34.37 5.06 7.48
N ASN A 98 -33.69 4.84 6.34
CA ASN A 98 -34.32 4.45 5.08
C ASN A 98 -33.56 3.32 4.38
N PHE A 99 -33.25 2.25 5.13
CA PHE A 99 -32.31 1.21 4.70
C PHE A 99 -32.67 0.55 3.35
N PHE A 100 -33.97 0.37 3.08
CA PHE A 100 -34.47 -0.21 1.83
C PHE A 100 -34.89 0.83 0.77
N ASN A 101 -34.58 2.11 0.97
CA ASN A 101 -34.92 3.16 0.01
C ASN A 101 -33.79 3.34 -1.02
N ARG A 102 -34.15 3.28 -2.31
CA ARG A 102 -33.21 3.44 -3.45
C ARG A 102 -32.49 4.77 -3.45
N THR A 103 -33.18 5.86 -3.15
CA THR A 103 -32.62 7.21 -3.14
C THR A 103 -31.63 7.39 -2.00
N ALA A 104 -31.97 6.90 -0.79
CA ALA A 104 -31.07 6.94 0.35
C ALA A 104 -29.78 6.15 0.08
N GLN A 105 -29.92 4.91 -0.40
CA GLN A 105 -28.80 4.03 -0.75
C GLN A 105 -27.96 4.59 -1.91
N GLY A 106 -28.62 5.17 -2.92
CA GLY A 106 -27.96 5.84 -4.03
C GLY A 106 -27.14 7.05 -3.57
N PHE A 107 -27.71 7.92 -2.73
CA PHE A 107 -26.98 9.07 -2.19
C PHE A 107 -25.75 8.64 -1.38
N TYR A 108 -25.91 7.67 -0.48
CA TYR A 108 -24.79 7.08 0.26
C TYR A 108 -23.72 6.50 -0.67
N GLY A 109 -24.14 5.75 -1.69
CA GLY A 109 -23.24 5.17 -2.68
C GLY A 109 -22.45 6.21 -3.46
N ILE A 110 -23.09 7.32 -3.88
CA ILE A 110 -22.42 8.44 -4.54
C ILE A 110 -21.33 9.02 -3.63
N VAL A 111 -21.65 9.28 -2.35
CA VAL A 111 -20.70 9.85 -1.38
C VAL A 111 -19.49 8.92 -1.20
N VAL A 112 -19.72 7.61 -1.03
CA VAL A 112 -18.64 6.62 -0.86
C VAL A 112 -17.78 6.45 -2.12
N VAL A 113 -18.40 6.40 -3.30
CA VAL A 113 -17.70 6.28 -4.59
C VAL A 113 -16.87 7.53 -4.86
N LEU A 114 -17.43 8.72 -4.65
CA LEU A 114 -16.69 9.97 -4.83
C LEU A 114 -15.53 10.09 -3.85
N ALA A 115 -15.72 9.74 -2.57
CA ALA A 115 -14.63 9.72 -1.60
C ALA A 115 -13.51 8.76 -2.03
N THR A 116 -13.86 7.59 -2.57
CA THR A 116 -12.89 6.62 -3.12
C THR A 116 -12.11 7.20 -4.30
N LEU A 117 -12.81 7.80 -5.28
CA LEU A 117 -12.21 8.41 -6.46
C LEU A 117 -11.28 9.58 -6.09
N LEU A 118 -11.71 10.43 -5.16
CA LEU A 118 -10.93 11.57 -4.67
C LEU A 118 -9.70 11.13 -3.88
N ASN A 119 -9.82 10.05 -3.10
CA ASN A 119 -8.68 9.43 -2.43
C ASN A 119 -7.66 8.89 -3.45
N MET A 120 -8.10 8.18 -4.49
CA MET A 120 -7.23 7.75 -5.58
C MET A 120 -6.59 8.93 -6.32
N TRP A 121 -7.34 10.02 -6.52
CA TRP A 121 -6.83 11.24 -7.14
C TRP A 121 -5.79 11.94 -6.27
N LEU A 122 -5.95 11.94 -4.96
CA LEU A 122 -4.94 12.42 -4.01
C LEU A 122 -3.66 11.58 -4.10
N SER A 123 -3.75 10.25 -3.98
CA SER A 123 -2.59 9.35 -4.03
C SER A 123 -1.81 9.48 -5.35
N ARG A 124 -2.51 9.56 -6.49
CA ARG A 124 -1.87 9.84 -7.80
C ARG A 124 -1.17 11.19 -7.83
N GLY A 125 -1.78 12.22 -7.25
CA GLY A 125 -1.21 13.56 -7.17
C GLY A 125 0.08 13.60 -6.34
N LEU A 126 0.14 12.81 -5.27
CA LEU A 126 1.33 12.68 -4.43
C LEU A 126 2.46 11.93 -5.15
N ALA A 127 2.15 10.83 -5.84
CA ALA A 127 3.13 10.03 -6.58
C ALA A 127 3.68 10.73 -7.84
N ALA A 128 2.92 11.65 -8.44
CA ALA A 128 3.36 12.43 -9.59
C ALA A 128 4.46 13.46 -9.26
N ILE A 129 4.72 13.74 -7.98
CA ILE A 129 5.77 14.66 -7.55
C ILE A 129 7.13 13.93 -7.59
N PRO A 130 8.13 14.42 -8.35
CA PRO A 130 9.42 13.72 -8.49
C PRO A 130 10.13 13.46 -7.16
N ALA A 131 10.05 14.38 -6.21
CA ALA A 131 10.61 14.22 -4.86
C ALA A 131 10.02 13.03 -4.08
N ASN A 132 8.82 12.59 -4.46
CA ASN A 132 8.09 11.49 -3.83
C ASN A 132 8.26 10.15 -4.57
N ALA A 133 9.19 10.01 -5.53
CA ALA A 133 9.34 8.79 -6.34
C ALA A 133 9.48 7.48 -5.53
N ALA A 134 9.93 7.56 -4.27
CA ALA A 134 10.00 6.40 -3.37
C ALA A 134 8.64 5.80 -2.99
N ILE A 135 7.53 6.53 -3.17
CA ILE A 135 6.18 6.06 -2.82
C ILE A 135 5.43 5.46 -4.01
N THR A 136 5.92 5.66 -5.24
CA THR A 136 5.19 5.31 -6.47
C THR A 136 4.78 3.85 -6.49
N ASP A 137 5.69 2.91 -6.21
CA ASP A 137 5.38 1.47 -6.18
C ASP A 137 4.29 1.12 -5.15
N SER A 138 4.32 1.77 -3.98
CA SER A 138 3.30 1.57 -2.94
C SER A 138 1.94 2.14 -3.34
N VAL A 139 1.94 3.30 -4.01
CA VAL A 139 0.74 3.97 -4.50
C VAL A 139 0.14 3.15 -5.64
N ASP A 140 0.93 2.66 -6.59
CA ASP A 140 0.43 1.85 -7.71
C ASP A 140 -0.21 0.55 -7.23
N PHE A 141 0.43 -0.15 -6.28
CA PHE A 141 -0.16 -1.32 -5.65
C PHE A 141 -1.49 -0.98 -4.97
N ARG A 142 -1.54 0.10 -4.19
CA ARG A 142 -2.77 0.56 -3.53
C ARG A 142 -3.84 0.92 -4.54
N LEU A 143 -3.50 1.63 -5.62
CA LEU A 143 -4.43 2.03 -6.67
C LEU A 143 -5.02 0.82 -7.40
N SER A 144 -4.23 -0.25 -7.61
CA SER A 144 -4.75 -1.51 -8.15
C SER A 144 -5.84 -2.09 -7.24
N TRP A 145 -5.61 -2.11 -5.92
CA TRP A 145 -6.61 -2.57 -4.95
C TRP A 145 -7.82 -1.65 -4.85
N LEU A 146 -7.61 -0.33 -4.83
CA LEU A 146 -8.69 0.65 -4.84
C LEU A 146 -9.53 0.58 -6.13
N SER A 147 -8.95 0.13 -7.25
CA SER A 147 -9.70 -0.08 -8.50
C SER A 147 -10.64 -1.29 -8.40
N VAL A 148 -10.21 -2.36 -7.72
CA VAL A 148 -11.09 -3.52 -7.41
C VAL A 148 -12.20 -3.11 -6.44
N ASP A 149 -11.86 -2.37 -5.38
CA ASP A 149 -12.83 -1.78 -4.45
C ASP A 149 -13.86 -0.90 -5.17
N LEU A 150 -13.41 -0.02 -6.05
CA LEU A 150 -14.28 0.83 -6.86
C LEU A 150 -15.19 0.02 -7.77
N ALA A 151 -14.69 -1.06 -8.39
CA ALA A 151 -15.50 -1.93 -9.23
C ALA A 151 -16.61 -2.65 -8.44
N VAL A 152 -16.28 -3.16 -7.24
CA VAL A 152 -17.26 -3.80 -6.35
C VAL A 152 -18.31 -2.78 -5.88
N LYS A 153 -17.90 -1.55 -5.53
CA LYS A 153 -18.83 -0.47 -5.18
C LYS A 153 -19.70 -0.02 -6.35
N ALA A 154 -19.14 0.07 -7.55
CA ALA A 154 -19.90 0.42 -8.76
C ALA A 154 -20.97 -0.65 -9.06
N LEU A 155 -20.62 -1.93 -8.94
CA LEU A 155 -21.59 -3.03 -9.06
C LEU A 155 -22.66 -2.94 -7.97
N GLY A 156 -22.25 -2.76 -6.71
CA GLY A 156 -23.18 -2.58 -5.59
C GLY A 156 -24.12 -1.38 -5.77
N PHE A 157 -23.61 -0.28 -6.30
CA PHE A 157 -24.38 0.92 -6.62
C PHE A 157 -25.43 0.65 -7.70
N VAL A 158 -25.03 0.01 -8.82
CA VAL A 158 -25.96 -0.36 -9.89
C VAL A 158 -27.06 -1.28 -9.36
N LEU A 159 -26.70 -2.28 -8.56
CA LEU A 159 -27.67 -3.19 -7.94
C LEU A 159 -28.58 -2.45 -6.95
N ALA A 160 -28.07 -1.47 -6.20
CA ALA A 160 -28.84 -0.69 -5.25
C ALA A 160 -29.95 0.15 -5.91
N VAL A 161 -29.63 0.77 -7.04
CA VAL A 161 -30.61 1.63 -7.74
C VAL A 161 -31.61 0.83 -8.59
N THR A 162 -31.26 -0.38 -9.02
CA THR A 162 -32.09 -1.20 -9.93
C THR A 162 -32.90 -2.29 -9.23
N VAL A 163 -32.27 -3.11 -8.40
CA VAL A 163 -32.84 -4.37 -7.90
C VAL A 163 -33.01 -4.36 -6.38
N PHE A 164 -31.91 -4.15 -5.64
CA PHE A 164 -31.85 -4.38 -4.20
C PHE A 164 -31.09 -3.25 -3.48
N PRO A 165 -31.79 -2.26 -2.88
CA PRO A 165 -31.17 -1.06 -2.31
C PRO A 165 -30.02 -1.31 -1.32
N PRO A 166 -30.12 -2.27 -0.38
CA PRO A 166 -29.02 -2.56 0.55
C PRO A 166 -27.75 -3.10 -0.11
N ALA A 167 -27.76 -3.45 -1.40
CA ALA A 167 -26.58 -3.92 -2.14
C ALA A 167 -25.40 -2.94 -2.04
N MET A 168 -25.66 -1.63 -1.98
CA MET A 168 -24.59 -0.64 -1.83
C MET A 168 -23.85 -0.82 -0.50
N MET A 169 -24.57 -0.90 0.62
CA MET A 169 -23.94 -1.10 1.93
C MET A 169 -23.26 -2.46 2.06
N ILE A 170 -23.81 -3.50 1.44
CA ILE A 170 -23.15 -4.82 1.38
C ILE A 170 -21.83 -4.72 0.60
N ALA A 171 -21.80 -4.02 -0.53
CA ALA A 171 -20.56 -3.79 -1.27
C ALA A 171 -19.52 -3.01 -0.45
N VAL A 172 -19.95 -1.98 0.31
CA VAL A 172 -19.07 -1.27 1.24
C VAL A 172 -18.57 -2.20 2.35
N LEU A 173 -19.42 -3.06 2.91
CA LEU A 173 -19.03 -4.01 3.95
C LEU A 173 -17.96 -4.99 3.45
N VAL A 174 -18.21 -5.62 2.29
CA VAL A 174 -17.27 -6.56 1.66
C VAL A 174 -15.92 -5.88 1.41
N THR A 175 -15.94 -4.68 0.84
CA THR A 175 -14.71 -3.94 0.54
C THR A 175 -13.99 -3.45 1.80
N SER A 176 -14.71 -3.01 2.84
CA SER A 176 -14.12 -2.68 4.15
C SER A 176 -13.32 -3.84 4.73
N PHE A 177 -13.87 -5.05 4.74
CA PHE A 177 -13.14 -6.23 5.20
C PHE A 177 -11.95 -6.58 4.30
N MET A 178 -12.11 -6.44 2.99
CA MET A 178 -11.04 -6.66 2.03
C MET A 178 -9.93 -5.61 2.05
N ILE A 179 -10.17 -4.40 2.55
CA ILE A 179 -9.15 -3.33 2.65
C ILE A 179 -8.49 -3.37 4.04
N ALA A 180 -9.28 -3.51 5.10
CA ALA A 180 -8.78 -3.49 6.48
C ALA A 180 -7.88 -4.70 6.79
N MET A 181 -8.21 -5.89 6.27
CA MET A 181 -7.45 -7.11 6.57
C MET A 181 -6.07 -7.13 5.86
N PRO A 182 -5.94 -6.77 4.57
CA PRO A 182 -4.65 -6.81 3.90
C PRO A 182 -3.70 -5.64 4.24
N ALA A 183 -4.21 -4.43 4.51
CA ALA A 183 -3.35 -3.28 4.79
C ALA A 183 -2.42 -3.52 6.00
N HIS A 184 -2.94 -4.13 7.08
CA HIS A 184 -2.15 -4.45 8.27
C HIS A 184 -1.21 -5.66 8.05
N PHE A 185 -1.69 -6.72 7.40
CA PHE A 185 -0.91 -7.96 7.22
C PHE A 185 0.18 -7.85 6.15
N TRP A 186 -0.03 -7.09 5.07
CA TRP A 186 0.88 -7.09 3.92
C TRP A 186 2.05 -6.12 4.08
N GLU A 187 1.89 -5.04 4.85
CA GLU A 187 2.99 -4.15 5.18
C GLU A 187 4.00 -4.82 6.12
N GLU A 188 3.54 -5.57 7.12
CA GLU A 188 4.40 -6.39 7.97
C GLU A 188 5.12 -7.47 7.17
N ARG A 189 4.42 -8.14 6.24
CA ARG A 189 5.02 -9.17 5.37
C ARG A 189 6.06 -8.58 4.41
N ARG A 190 5.84 -7.38 3.88
CA ARG A 190 6.84 -6.64 3.08
C ARG A 190 8.04 -6.23 3.91
N ARG A 191 7.83 -5.64 5.10
CA ARG A 191 8.90 -5.26 6.03
C ARG A 191 9.73 -6.49 6.43
N ARG A 192 9.10 -7.64 6.65
CA ARG A 192 9.78 -8.93 6.88
C ARG A 192 10.64 -9.35 5.68
N LYS A 193 10.07 -9.41 4.48
CA LYS A 193 10.81 -9.79 3.25
C LYS A 193 11.98 -8.84 2.94
N ALA A 194 11.82 -7.54 3.17
CA ALA A 194 12.90 -6.56 2.99
C ALA A 194 14.03 -6.79 4.02
N ARG A 195 13.69 -7.03 5.30
CA ARG A 195 14.67 -7.37 6.35
C ARG A 195 15.40 -8.69 6.07
N GLU A 196 14.68 -9.69 5.57
CA GLU A 196 15.24 -10.99 5.16
C GLU A 196 16.17 -10.86 3.95
N GLY A 197 15.80 -10.06 2.95
CA GLY A 197 16.65 -9.77 1.78
C GLY A 197 17.95 -9.05 2.15
N VAL A 198 17.88 -8.07 3.05
CA VAL A 198 19.08 -7.36 3.57
C VAL A 198 19.97 -8.31 4.37
N LYS A 199 19.40 -9.13 5.26
CA LYS A 199 20.15 -10.14 6.02
C LYS A 199 20.83 -11.17 5.09
N GLY A 200 20.10 -11.70 4.12
CA GLY A 200 20.65 -12.66 3.16
C GLY A 200 21.76 -12.09 2.29
N LYS A 201 21.67 -10.81 1.90
CA LYS A 201 22.74 -10.12 1.17
C LYS A 201 23.97 -9.88 2.06
N ALA A 202 23.78 -9.46 3.31
CA ALA A 202 24.87 -9.28 4.27
C ALA A 202 25.60 -10.60 4.59
N GLU A 203 24.86 -11.70 4.75
CA GLU A 203 25.41 -13.03 5.01
C GLU A 203 26.21 -13.58 3.82
N LYS A 204 25.71 -13.40 2.59
CA LYS A 204 26.47 -13.74 1.37
C LYS A 204 27.76 -12.94 1.25
N THR A 205 27.73 -11.63 1.53
CA THR A 205 28.93 -10.77 1.51
C THR A 205 29.93 -11.19 2.59
N ALA A 206 29.48 -11.52 3.80
CA ALA A 206 30.34 -12.00 4.87
C ALA A 206 30.98 -13.35 4.56
N LYS A 207 30.22 -14.28 3.96
CA LYS A 207 30.73 -15.60 3.53
C LYS A 207 31.76 -15.46 2.41
N SER A 208 31.49 -14.64 1.40
CA SER A 208 32.44 -14.35 0.31
C SER A 208 33.74 -13.72 0.83
N ARG A 209 33.66 -12.83 1.83
CA ARG A 209 34.85 -12.21 2.44
C ARG A 209 35.69 -13.21 3.23
N LYS A 210 35.06 -14.17 3.93
CA LYS A 210 35.76 -15.26 4.63
C LYS A 210 36.42 -16.24 3.64
N THR A 211 35.72 -16.63 2.58
CA THR A 211 36.28 -17.53 1.55
C THR A 211 37.49 -16.89 0.86
N ASN A 212 37.43 -15.60 0.53
CA ASN A 212 38.56 -14.90 -0.09
C ASN A 212 39.77 -14.77 0.87
N LYS A 213 39.52 -14.55 2.17
CA LYS A 213 40.58 -14.51 3.18
C LYS A 213 41.28 -15.88 3.33
N ASN A 214 40.52 -16.98 3.38
CA ASN A 214 41.10 -18.31 3.47
C ASN A 214 41.86 -18.72 2.19
N ALA A 215 41.48 -18.20 1.02
CA ALA A 215 42.19 -18.43 -0.23
C ALA A 215 43.51 -17.66 -0.34
N GLN A 216 43.68 -16.58 0.43
CA GLN A 216 44.93 -15.82 0.54
C GLN A 216 45.89 -16.35 1.62
N GLU A 217 45.42 -17.23 2.51
CA GLU A 217 46.22 -17.84 3.59
C GLU A 217 46.75 -19.24 3.23
N VAL A 218 46.76 -19.64 1.94
CA VAL A 218 47.40 -20.91 1.51
C VAL A 218 48.91 -20.82 1.82
N PRO A 219 49.48 -21.73 2.63
CA PRO A 219 50.92 -21.72 2.88
C PRO A 219 51.68 -22.06 1.60
N GLU A 220 52.73 -21.30 1.29
CA GLU A 220 53.75 -21.72 0.32
C GLU A 220 54.32 -23.07 0.78
N GLU A 221 53.86 -24.14 0.15
CA GLU A 221 54.36 -25.48 0.41
C GLU A 221 55.71 -25.65 -0.29
N ASP A 222 56.69 -26.02 0.53
CA ASP A 222 58.13 -26.11 0.30
C ASP A 222 58.50 -26.88 -0.99
N ALA A 223 59.12 -26.18 -1.95
CA ALA A 223 59.65 -26.76 -3.18
C ALA A 223 60.97 -27.50 -2.89
N GLY A 224 60.86 -28.68 -2.28
CA GLY A 224 61.97 -29.60 -2.04
C GLY A 224 62.19 -30.60 -3.18
N THR A 225 63.45 -30.74 -3.59
CA THR A 225 64.09 -31.82 -4.38
C THR A 225 63.81 -31.90 -5.89
N GLY A 226 64.80 -31.41 -6.68
CA GLY A 226 64.92 -31.68 -8.11
C GLY A 226 65.57 -33.05 -8.40
N PRO A 227 65.26 -33.71 -9.53
CA PRO A 227 65.90 -34.97 -9.90
C PRO A 227 67.19 -34.75 -10.71
N ALA A 228 68.17 -35.58 -10.39
CA ALA A 228 69.46 -35.69 -11.07
C ALA A 228 69.32 -36.07 -12.55
N ALA A 229 70.10 -35.41 -13.39
CA ALA A 229 70.27 -35.72 -14.80
C ALA A 229 71.18 -36.95 -15.00
N ILE A 230 70.74 -37.92 -15.80
CA ILE A 230 71.62 -38.88 -16.47
C ILE A 230 71.28 -38.91 -17.97
N ALA A 231 72.27 -38.45 -18.73
CA ALA A 231 72.71 -38.77 -20.09
C ALA A 231 71.86 -39.68 -21.00
N GLY A 232 71.81 -39.28 -22.28
CA GLY A 232 71.93 -40.24 -23.38
C GLY A 232 71.38 -39.80 -24.74
N VAL A 233 72.29 -39.76 -25.73
CA VAL A 233 72.09 -39.99 -27.19
C VAL A 233 71.63 -38.75 -28.00
N GLU A 234 72.52 -38.02 -28.69
CA GLU A 234 73.28 -38.29 -29.95
C GLU A 234 72.48 -38.18 -31.26
N GLY A 235 73.10 -37.44 -32.21
CA GLY A 235 72.83 -37.45 -33.65
C GLY A 235 71.91 -36.31 -34.13
N ASN A 236 72.19 -35.53 -35.17
CA ASN A 236 73.23 -35.57 -36.19
C ASN A 236 73.24 -34.20 -36.89
N GLY A 237 74.40 -33.74 -37.35
CA GLY A 237 74.58 -32.44 -38.00
C GLY A 237 74.46 -32.49 -39.52
N THR A 238 74.13 -31.34 -40.10
CA THR A 238 74.51 -30.79 -41.43
C THR A 238 74.02 -29.33 -41.40
N GLY A 239 74.72 -28.25 -41.73
CA GLY A 239 75.88 -28.04 -42.59
C GLY A 239 75.53 -26.95 -43.63
N GLY A 240 76.25 -25.82 -43.63
CA GLY A 240 76.27 -24.81 -44.72
C GLY A 240 75.18 -23.71 -44.63
N ARG A 241 75.44 -22.41 -44.37
CA ARG A 241 76.36 -21.38 -44.91
C ARG A 241 75.68 -20.52 -46.00
N GLN A 242 75.49 -19.25 -45.61
CA GLN A 242 75.42 -18.00 -46.41
C GLN A 242 74.35 -17.91 -47.51
N ASP A 243 73.61 -16.79 -47.51
CA ASP A 243 73.47 -15.97 -48.71
C ASP A 243 73.21 -14.51 -48.31
N GLY A 244 74.00 -13.64 -48.92
CA GLY A 244 73.88 -12.20 -48.88
C GLY A 244 73.09 -11.68 -50.07
N LEU A 245 72.60 -10.45 -49.88
CA LEU A 245 71.92 -9.56 -50.81
C LEU A 245 72.53 -9.55 -52.23
N GLY A 246 71.68 -9.58 -53.25
CA GLY A 246 72.03 -9.29 -54.65
C GLY A 246 71.14 -9.99 -55.65
#